data_AF-A0A813ERV9-F1
#
_entry.id   AF-A0A813ERV9-F1
#
_cell.length_a   1.000
_cell.length_b   1.000
_cell.length_c   1.000
_cell.angle_alpha   90.00
_cell.angle_beta   90.00
_cell.angle_gamma   90.00
#
_symmetry.space_group_name_H-M   'P 1'
#
loop_
_entity.id
_entity.type
_entity.pdbx_description
1 polymer ?
#
loop_
_entity_poly.entity_id
_entity_poly.type
_entity_poly.pdbx_seq_one_letter_code
_entity_poly.pdbx_strand_id
1 'polypeptide(L)'
;VRPDSGWERLYGVFIVGTTLVVIGSALSKITGTLTELRTINSEVSRKRREVRVYLNNQHVPMELTQRIMRFVDYKLERQSSVALDSTLISPSLQVELHVSQRGQWLSPLPIFFLTGEGFPEVFAHVCGA
;
A
#
# COMPACT_ATOMS: atom_id res chain seq x y z
N VAL A 1 -45.45 20.70 10.79
CA VAL A 1 -45.71 22.06 11.33
C VAL A 1 -45.60 23.02 10.15
N ARG A 2 -46.67 23.77 9.83
CA ARG A 2 -46.67 24.73 8.71
C ARG A 2 -45.90 25.98 9.15
N PRO A 3 -44.90 26.46 8.39
CA PRO A 3 -44.20 27.70 8.73
C PRO A 3 -45.10 28.88 8.40
N ASP A 4 -45.60 29.55 9.42
CA ASP A 4 -46.50 30.72 9.30
C ASP A 4 -45.71 32.03 9.12
N SER A 5 -44.39 32.03 9.34
CA SER A 5 -43.53 33.20 9.17
C SER A 5 -42.63 33.08 7.93
N GLY A 6 -42.54 34.15 7.14
CA GLY A 6 -41.66 34.20 5.95
C GLY A 6 -40.18 33.93 6.27
N TRP A 7 -39.75 34.27 7.49
CA TRP A 7 -38.40 33.99 7.98
C TRP A 7 -38.13 32.49 8.19
N GLU A 8 -39.13 31.72 8.64
CA GLU A 8 -39.01 30.27 8.82
C GLU A 8 -38.86 29.55 7.47
N ARG A 9 -39.53 30.06 6.43
CA ARG A 9 -39.39 29.54 5.06
C ARG A 9 -37.98 29.77 4.52
N LEU A 10 -37.45 30.98 4.68
CA LEU A 10 -36.10 31.31 4.23
C LEU A 10 -35.06 30.44 4.94
N TYR A 11 -35.18 30.31 6.26
CA TYR A 11 -34.31 29.43 7.06
C TYR A 11 -34.41 27.96 6.62
N GLY A 12 -35.63 27.47 6.32
CA GLY A 12 -35.84 26.14 5.76
C GLY A 12 -35.13 25.92 4.43
N VAL A 13 -35.17 26.90 3.52
CA VAL A 13 -34.45 26.84 2.24
C VAL A 13 -32.93 26.77 2.45
N PHE A 14 -32.39 27.58 3.37
CA PHE A 14 -30.97 27.53 3.72
C PHE A 14 -30.57 26.17 4.33
N ILE A 15 -31.36 25.62 5.25
CA ILE A 15 -31.10 24.29 5.81
C ILE A 15 -31.10 23.22 4.72
N VAL A 16 -32.11 23.20 3.85
CA VAL A 16 -32.17 22.20 2.77
C VAL A 16 -30.95 22.34 1.85
N GLY A 17 -30.58 23.56 1.48
CA GLY A 17 -29.39 23.83 0.66
C GLY A 17 -28.10 23.33 1.33
N THR A 18 -27.85 23.72 2.58
CA THR A 18 -26.67 23.28 3.34
C THR A 18 -26.63 21.76 3.55
N THR A 19 -27.78 21.14 3.81
CA THR A 19 -27.91 19.68 3.98
C THR A 19 -27.53 18.93 2.70
N LEU A 20 -27.99 19.41 1.53
CA LEU A 20 -27.61 18.83 0.24
C LEU A 20 -26.10 18.93 -0.01
N VAL A 21 -25.48 20.06 0.31
CA VAL A 21 -24.03 20.25 0.17
C VAL A 21 -23.26 19.29 1.08
N VAL A 22 -23.67 19.16 2.34
CA VAL A 22 -23.02 18.25 3.31
C VAL A 22 -23.14 16.81 2.85
N ILE A 23 -24.35 16.35 2.47
CA ILE A 23 -24.57 14.99 1.98
C ILE A 23 -23.75 14.73 0.71
N GLY A 24 -23.75 15.67 -0.24
CA GLY A 24 -22.95 15.56 -1.47
C GLY A 24 -21.46 15.42 -1.17
N SER A 25 -20.92 16.26 -0.27
CA SER A 25 -19.51 16.20 0.11
C SER A 25 -19.13 14.88 0.81
N ALA A 26 -20.02 14.35 1.67
CA ALA A 26 -19.81 13.07 2.33
C ALA A 26 -19.79 11.92 1.32
N LEU A 27 -20.75 11.92 0.38
CA LEU A 27 -20.83 10.91 -0.67
C LEU A 27 -19.60 10.93 -1.58
N SER A 28 -19.10 12.11 -1.95
CA SER A 28 -17.86 12.24 -2.74
C SER A 28 -16.66 11.63 -2.03
N LYS A 29 -16.50 11.88 -0.73
CA LYS A 29 -15.40 11.30 0.06
C LYS A 29 -15.48 9.78 0.12
N ILE A 30 -16.67 9.24 0.39
CA ILE A 30 -16.90 7.78 0.43
C ILE A 30 -16.64 7.16 -0.95
N THR A 31 -17.08 7.82 -2.02
CA THR A 31 -16.89 7.31 -3.38
C THR A 31 -15.41 7.35 -3.77
N GLY A 32 -14.69 8.40 -3.37
CA GLY A 32 -13.24 8.52 -3.57
C GLY A 32 -12.49 7.37 -2.91
N THR A 33 -12.72 7.13 -1.62
CA THR A 33 -12.06 6.04 -0.89
C THR A 33 -12.43 4.66 -1.43
N LEU A 34 -13.69 4.45 -1.83
CA LEU A 34 -14.10 3.19 -2.45
C LEU A 34 -13.40 2.97 -3.80
N THR A 35 -13.19 4.02 -4.57
CA THR A 35 -12.50 3.94 -5.86
C THR A 35 -11.03 3.58 -5.66
N GLU A 36 -10.35 4.21 -4.70
CA GLU A 36 -8.97 3.86 -4.33
C GLU A 36 -8.85 2.41 -3.82
N LEU A 37 -9.79 1.95 -3.02
CA LEU A 37 -9.81 0.56 -2.57
C LEU A 37 -9.99 -0.42 -3.75
N ARG A 38 -10.86 -0.07 -4.71
CA ARG A 38 -11.06 -0.88 -5.91
C ARG A 38 -9.83 -0.91 -6.80
N THR A 39 -9.11 0.21 -6.96
CA THR A 39 -7.87 0.23 -7.74
C THR A 39 -6.81 -0.66 -7.11
N ILE A 40 -6.59 -0.57 -5.79
CA ILE A 40 -5.64 -1.43 -5.07
C ILE A 40 -5.97 -2.92 -5.26
N ASN A 41 -7.23 -3.31 -5.10
CA ASN A 41 -7.64 -4.71 -5.27
C ASN A 41 -7.51 -5.18 -6.74
N SER A 42 -7.75 -4.28 -7.69
CA SER A 42 -7.62 -4.60 -9.12
C SER A 42 -6.17 -4.87 -9.52
N GLU A 43 -5.20 -4.16 -8.92
CA GLU A 43 -3.77 -4.35 -9.21
C GLU A 43 -3.25 -5.72 -8.77
N VAL A 44 -3.66 -6.18 -7.58
CA VAL A 44 -3.31 -7.52 -7.09
C VAL A 44 -3.85 -8.60 -8.04
N SER A 45 -5.12 -8.46 -8.43
CA SER A 45 -5.77 -9.36 -9.38
C SER A 45 -5.08 -9.34 -10.75
N ARG A 46 -4.63 -8.17 -11.21
CA ARG A 46 -3.91 -7.99 -12.47
C ARG A 46 -2.56 -8.72 -12.44
N LYS A 47 -1.72 -8.47 -11.43
CA LYS A 47 -0.40 -9.12 -11.26
C LYS A 47 -0.54 -10.65 -11.21
N ARG A 48 -1.53 -11.15 -10.46
CA ARG A 48 -1.83 -12.59 -10.39
C ARG A 48 -2.19 -13.18 -11.76
N ARG A 49 -2.99 -12.45 -12.54
CA ARG A 49 -3.39 -12.86 -13.89
C ARG A 49 -2.21 -12.86 -14.86
N GLU A 50 -1.36 -11.85 -14.83
CA GLU A 50 -0.16 -11.76 -15.67
C GLU A 50 0.77 -12.97 -15.48
N VAL A 51 1.04 -13.34 -14.23
CA VAL A 51 1.87 -14.53 -13.92
C VAL A 51 1.21 -15.80 -14.45
N ARG A 52 -0.10 -15.96 -14.27
CA ARG A 52 -0.82 -17.14 -14.78
C ARG A 52 -0.74 -17.25 -16.30
N VAL A 53 -0.94 -16.14 -17.01
CA VAL A 53 -0.85 -16.11 -18.48
C VAL A 53 0.57 -16.45 -18.94
N TYR A 54 1.59 -15.90 -18.28
CA TYR A 54 2.98 -16.19 -18.59
C TYR A 54 3.31 -17.68 -18.44
N LEU A 55 2.92 -18.31 -17.32
CA LEU A 55 3.17 -19.73 -17.07
C LEU A 55 2.46 -20.63 -18.10
N ASN A 56 1.24 -20.25 -18.50
CA ASN A 56 0.49 -20.98 -19.51
C ASN A 56 1.16 -20.90 -20.89
N ASN A 57 1.67 -19.72 -21.27
CA ASN A 57 2.37 -19.52 -22.55
C ASN A 57 3.69 -20.31 -22.62
N GLN A 58 4.36 -20.52 -21.48
CA GLN A 58 5.61 -21.27 -21.39
C GLN A 58 5.41 -22.80 -21.27
N HIS A 59 4.17 -23.29 -21.36
CA HIS A 59 3.83 -24.72 -21.29
C HIS A 59 4.41 -25.41 -20.03
N VAL A 60 4.43 -24.67 -18.91
CA VAL A 60 4.97 -25.14 -17.64
C VAL A 60 4.10 -26.27 -17.09
N PRO A 61 4.67 -27.38 -16.57
CA PRO A 61 3.90 -28.45 -15.97
C PRO A 61 2.98 -27.94 -14.86
N MET A 62 1.76 -28.51 -14.77
CA MET A 62 0.70 -28.06 -13.86
C MET A 62 1.16 -28.03 -12.40
N GLU A 63 1.95 -29.01 -11.98
CA GLU A 63 2.48 -29.09 -10.61
C GLU A 63 3.37 -27.88 -10.27
N LEU A 64 4.26 -27.49 -11.18
CA LEU A 64 5.13 -26.33 -11.00
C LEU A 64 4.32 -25.03 -11.04
N THR A 65 3.35 -24.93 -11.93
CA THR A 65 2.41 -23.79 -11.99
C THR A 65 1.67 -23.60 -10.67
N GLN A 66 1.17 -24.68 -10.05
CA GLN A 66 0.51 -24.60 -8.75
C GLN A 66 1.45 -24.12 -7.64
N ARG A 67 2.69 -24.63 -7.59
CA ARG A 67 3.68 -24.20 -6.59
C ARG A 67 4.04 -22.73 -6.75
N ILE A 68 4.26 -22.27 -7.99
CA ILE A 68 4.53 -20.87 -8.28
C ILE A 68 3.34 -19.99 -7.89
N MET A 69 2.12 -20.37 -8.28
CA MET A 69 0.92 -19.58 -7.95
C MET A 69 0.67 -19.50 -6.44
N ARG A 70 0.94 -20.56 -5.67
CA ARG A 70 0.86 -20.50 -4.18
C ARG A 70 1.86 -19.49 -3.60
N PHE A 71 3.09 -19.47 -4.12
CA PHE A 71 4.09 -18.51 -3.69
C PHE A 71 3.72 -17.07 -4.09
N VAL A 72 3.16 -16.89 -5.28
CA VAL A 72 2.64 -15.60 -5.76
C VAL A 72 1.50 -15.10 -4.88
N ASP A 73 0.53 -15.96 -4.56
CA ASP A 73 -0.59 -15.62 -3.68
C ASP A 73 -0.07 -15.21 -2.29
N TYR A 74 0.85 -16.00 -1.71
CA TYR A 74 1.51 -15.66 -0.44
C TYR A 74 2.28 -14.33 -0.49
N LYS A 75 3.03 -14.08 -1.57
CA LYS A 75 3.82 -12.87 -1.72
C LYS A 75 2.93 -11.64 -1.94
N LEU A 76 1.82 -11.78 -2.67
CA LEU A 76 0.84 -10.72 -2.90
C LEU A 76 0.04 -10.38 -1.64
N GLU A 77 -0.22 -11.36 -0.78
CA GLU A 77 -0.87 -11.14 0.52
C GLU A 77 0.07 -10.46 1.52
N ARG A 78 1.38 -10.78 1.47
CA ARG A 78 2.39 -10.29 2.42
C ARG A 78 3.10 -9.00 1.96
N GLN A 79 3.21 -8.71 0.67
CA GLN A 79 3.69 -7.41 0.20
C GLN A 79 2.60 -6.37 0.40
N SER A 80 2.89 -5.33 1.19
CA SER A 80 2.08 -4.11 1.19
C SER A 80 1.98 -3.58 -0.25
N SER A 81 0.81 -3.04 -0.62
CA SER A 81 0.49 -2.53 -1.96
C SER A 81 1.46 -1.46 -2.49
N VAL A 82 2.35 -0.95 -1.65
CA VAL A 82 3.34 0.06 -1.99
C VAL A 82 4.67 -0.63 -2.25
N ALA A 83 4.93 -0.99 -3.51
CA ALA A 83 6.31 -1.12 -3.96
C ALA A 83 6.92 0.28 -3.88
N LEU A 84 7.72 0.53 -2.85
CA LEU A 84 8.42 1.80 -2.69
C LEU A 84 9.34 1.96 -3.89
N ASP A 85 9.06 2.96 -4.71
CA ASP A 85 9.94 3.31 -5.81
C ASP A 85 11.24 3.83 -5.21
N SER A 86 12.32 3.10 -5.43
CA SER A 86 13.65 3.45 -4.93
C SER A 86 14.14 4.78 -5.49
N THR A 87 13.57 5.30 -6.58
CA THR A 87 13.95 6.61 -7.12
C THR A 87 13.40 7.79 -6.31
N LEU A 88 12.40 7.57 -5.45
CA LEU A 88 11.79 8.63 -4.64
C LEU A 88 12.60 8.99 -3.37
N ILE A 89 13.54 8.13 -2.95
CA ILE A 89 14.31 8.31 -1.73
C ILE A 89 15.79 8.51 -2.08
N SER A 90 16.42 9.54 -1.49
CA SER A 90 17.85 9.77 -1.68
C SER A 90 18.68 8.56 -1.25
N PRO A 91 19.82 8.27 -1.90
CA PRO A 91 20.65 7.10 -1.58
C PRO A 91 21.03 7.00 -0.10
N SER A 92 21.30 8.12 0.58
CA SER A 92 21.62 8.16 2.02
C SER A 92 20.44 7.68 2.88
N LEU A 93 19.23 8.16 2.63
CA LEU A 93 18.02 7.75 3.33
C LEU A 93 17.64 6.28 3.05
N GLN A 94 17.99 5.73 1.87
CA GLN A 94 17.79 4.31 1.61
C GLN A 94 18.65 3.45 2.52
N VAL A 95 19.93 3.81 2.66
CA VAL A 95 20.88 3.10 3.53
C VAL A 95 20.40 3.14 4.99
N GLU A 96 19.95 4.30 5.46
CA GLU A 96 19.40 4.45 6.82
C GLU A 96 18.12 3.62 7.03
N LEU A 97 17.23 3.60 6.03
CA LEU A 97 16.00 2.82 6.05
C LEU A 97 16.29 1.31 6.08
N HIS A 98 17.28 0.84 5.31
CA HIS A 98 17.71 -0.55 5.32
C HIS A 98 18.29 -0.96 6.68
N VAL A 99 19.14 -0.11 7.27
CA VAL A 99 19.70 -0.31 8.62
C VAL A 99 18.58 -0.31 9.67
N SER A 100 17.60 0.59 9.57
CA SER A 100 16.47 0.62 10.49
C SER A 100 15.58 -0.63 10.40
N GLN A 101 15.27 -1.11 9.19
CA GLN A 101 14.41 -2.27 9.00
C GLN A 101 15.06 -3.59 9.38
N ARG A 102 16.34 -3.78 9.03
CA ARG A 102 17.04 -5.07 9.20
C ARG A 102 18.03 -5.08 10.35
N GLY A 103 18.54 -3.92 10.74
CA GLY A 103 19.51 -3.80 11.82
C GLY A 103 18.98 -4.31 13.16
N GLN A 104 17.68 -4.18 13.44
CA GLN A 104 17.08 -4.75 14.65
C GLN A 104 17.18 -6.29 14.71
N TRP A 105 17.17 -6.96 13.56
CA TRP A 105 17.27 -8.42 13.46
C TRP A 105 18.71 -8.91 13.31
N LEU A 106 19.59 -8.06 12.79
CA LEU A 106 21.00 -8.38 12.53
C LEU A 106 21.88 -8.06 13.74
N SER A 107 21.60 -7.00 14.50
CA SER A 107 22.37 -6.59 15.69
C SER A 107 22.51 -7.65 16.80
N PRO A 108 21.58 -8.60 17.01
CA PRO A 108 21.76 -9.65 18.02
C PRO A 108 22.83 -10.69 17.63
N LEU A 109 23.21 -10.76 16.35
CA LEU A 109 24.20 -11.71 15.87
C LEU A 109 25.61 -11.16 16.15
N PRO A 110 26.51 -11.93 16.79
CA PRO A 110 27.80 -11.43 17.27
C PRO A 110 28.67 -10.79 16.18
N ILE A 111 28.62 -11.34 14.96
CA ILE A 111 29.39 -10.85 13.80
C ILE A 111 28.87 -9.48 13.35
N PHE A 112 27.56 -9.27 13.44
CA PHE A 112 26.89 -8.04 13.01
C PHE A 112 26.93 -6.94 14.08
N PHE A 113 27.00 -7.32 15.36
CA PHE A 113 27.31 -6.39 16.44
C PHE A 113 28.72 -5.80 16.29
N LEU A 114 29.73 -6.66 16.08
CA LEU A 114 31.13 -6.24 15.92
C LEU A 114 31.35 -5.40 14.65
N THR A 115 30.67 -5.74 13.55
CA THR A 115 30.75 -4.94 12.32
C THR A 115 29.97 -3.62 12.44
N GLY A 116 28.90 -3.56 13.23
CA GLY A 116 28.20 -2.32 13.55
C GLY A 116 29.07 -1.33 14.35
N GLU A 117 29.88 -1.80 15.30
CA GLU A 117 30.79 -0.94 16.07
C GLU A 117 32.08 -0.58 15.31
N GLY A 118 32.68 -1.54 14.60
CA GLY A 118 33.97 -1.34 13.96
C GLY A 118 33.91 -0.78 12.53
N PHE A 119 32.86 -1.11 11.77
CA PHE A 119 32.74 -0.79 10.35
C PHE A 119 31.28 -0.49 9.96
N PRO A 120 30.73 0.66 10.40
CA PRO A 120 29.31 0.98 10.21
C PRO A 120 28.89 1.02 8.74
N GLU A 121 29.78 1.40 7.81
CA GLU A 121 29.48 1.37 6.38
C GLU A 121 29.30 -0.05 5.82
N VAL A 122 30.10 -1.01 6.29
CA VAL A 122 29.98 -2.41 5.88
C VAL A 122 28.69 -3.00 6.43
N PHE A 123 28.36 -2.70 7.69
CA PHE A 123 27.09 -3.10 8.29
C PHE A 123 25.90 -2.51 7.53
N ALA A 124 25.99 -1.25 7.11
CA ALA A 124 24.96 -0.58 6.32
C ALA A 124 24.77 -1.21 4.93
N HIS A 125 25.87 -1.58 4.26
CA HIS A 125 25.82 -2.34 3.01
C HIS A 125 25.23 -3.74 3.18
N VAL A 126 25.56 -4.45 4.27
CA VAL A 126 24.95 -5.75 4.57
C VAL A 126 23.46 -5.63 4.84
N CYS A 127 23.04 -4.56 5.52
CA CYS A 127 21.62 -4.29 5.71
C CYS A 127 20.90 -3.98 4.38
N GLY A 128 21.59 -3.45 3.37
CA GLY A 128 21.05 -3.16 2.05
C GLY A 128 21.01 -4.34 1.06
N ALA A 129 21.80 -5.40 1.28
CA ALA A 129 21.92 -6.57 0.40
C ALA A 129 20.72 -7.53 0.49
#